data_AF-T0ZLC8-F1
#
_entry.id   AF-T0ZLC8-F1
#
_cell.length_a   1.000
_cell.length_b   1.000
_cell.length_c   1.000
_cell.angle_alpha   90.00
_cell.angle_beta   90.00
_cell.angle_gamma   90.00
#
_symmetry.space_group_name_H-M   'P 1'
#
loop_
_entity.id
_entity.type
_entity.pdbx_description
1 polymer ?
#
loop_
_entity_poly.entity_id
_entity_poly.type
_entity_poly.pdbx_seq_one_letter_code
_entity_poly.pdbx_strand_id
1 'polypeptide(L)'
;MGDVVQEMSILPLAPDAPRVGSPGVGPEPPAFPHEPRPFTLAATLDRPADFDAVFRVVRGAVHYVLGQERPGLGLALSNLPPAVGAYWQVAGNVIVMNEGLVRAMREHTTSTREFNSFVYVILAHEYLHSIGYIDERSVRQVTARVTRTAFGPD
;
A
#
# COMPACT_ATOMS: atom_id res chain seq x y z
N MET A 1 -53.49 -56.52 -10.73
CA MET A 1 -52.36 -56.36 -11.67
C MET A 1 -51.21 -55.74 -10.88
N GLY A 2 -50.13 -56.50 -10.64
CA GLY A 2 -48.84 -56.00 -10.16
C GLY A 2 -48.58 -56.11 -8.65
N ASP A 3 -48.25 -57.31 -8.17
CA ASP A 3 -47.40 -57.50 -6.99
C ASP A 3 -45.95 -57.11 -7.31
N VAL A 4 -45.24 -56.43 -6.40
CA VAL A 4 -43.79 -56.67 -6.14
C VAL A 4 -43.48 -56.29 -4.69
N VAL A 5 -43.08 -57.28 -3.91
CA VAL A 5 -42.32 -57.16 -2.66
C VAL A 5 -40.83 -56.98 -2.99
N GLN A 6 -40.10 -56.09 -2.29
CA GLN A 6 -38.66 -56.31 -2.03
C GLN A 6 -38.10 -55.44 -0.89
N GLU A 7 -37.93 -56.10 0.26
CA GLU A 7 -36.76 -56.21 1.17
C GLU A 7 -35.60 -55.17 1.18
N MET A 8 -35.23 -54.83 2.42
CA MET A 8 -33.88 -54.69 3.02
C MET A 8 -32.83 -53.76 2.37
N SER A 9 -32.21 -52.90 3.20
CA SER A 9 -30.96 -53.27 3.89
C SER A 9 -30.33 -52.06 4.58
N ILE A 10 -29.94 -52.28 5.84
CA ILE A 10 -29.23 -51.34 6.71
C ILE A 10 -27.75 -51.38 6.30
N LEU A 11 -27.19 -50.26 5.85
CA LEU A 11 -25.75 -50.17 5.54
C LEU A 11 -24.91 -49.87 6.79
N PRO A 12 -23.67 -50.39 6.87
CA PRO A 12 -22.89 -50.50 8.09
C PRO A 12 -22.06 -49.24 8.41
N LEU A 13 -21.69 -49.12 9.69
CA LEU A 13 -20.74 -48.16 10.26
C LEU A 13 -19.34 -48.40 9.65
N ALA A 14 -18.78 -47.41 8.95
CA ALA A 14 -17.43 -47.46 8.39
C ALA A 14 -16.34 -47.26 9.46
N PRO A 15 -15.15 -47.89 9.32
CA PRO A 15 -14.03 -47.74 10.25
C PRO A 15 -13.05 -46.61 9.85
N ASP A 16 -12.32 -46.15 10.88
CA ASP A 16 -11.08 -45.38 10.90
C ASP A 16 -10.99 -44.02 10.18
N ALA A 17 -10.98 -42.97 11.00
CA ALA A 17 -10.60 -41.62 10.61
C ALA A 17 -9.10 -41.53 10.22
N PRO A 18 -8.74 -40.84 9.13
CA PRO A 18 -7.35 -40.56 8.82
C PRO A 18 -6.77 -39.53 9.79
N ARG A 19 -5.52 -39.76 10.20
CA ARG A 19 -4.73 -38.84 11.03
C ARG A 19 -4.55 -37.51 10.31
N VAL A 20 -4.75 -36.40 11.03
CA VAL A 20 -4.53 -35.02 10.55
C VAL A 20 -3.08 -34.87 10.09
N GLY A 21 -2.89 -34.77 8.76
CA GLY A 21 -1.65 -34.31 8.16
C GLY A 21 -1.47 -32.81 8.39
N SER A 22 -0.22 -32.39 8.58
CA SER A 22 0.21 -31.00 8.69
C SER A 22 -0.47 -30.08 7.68
N PRO A 23 -0.73 -28.79 8.00
CA PRO A 23 -1.35 -27.88 7.05
C PRO A 23 -0.43 -27.74 5.84
N GLY A 24 -0.85 -28.32 4.72
CA GLY A 24 -0.22 -28.11 3.43
C GLY A 24 -0.28 -26.62 3.12
N VAL A 25 0.89 -26.04 2.82
CA VAL A 25 1.01 -24.71 2.23
C VAL A 25 0.16 -24.74 0.95
N GLY A 26 -0.99 -24.06 0.98
CA GLY A 26 -1.80 -23.85 -0.21
C GLY A 26 -0.96 -23.15 -1.29
N PRO A 27 -1.38 -23.20 -2.57
CA PRO A 27 -0.64 -22.53 -3.62
C PRO A 27 -0.41 -21.07 -3.22
N GLU A 28 0.87 -20.67 -3.19
CA GLU A 28 1.27 -19.28 -3.03
C GLU A 28 0.43 -18.44 -4.00
N PRO A 29 -0.20 -17.34 -3.53
CA PRO A 29 -0.99 -16.50 -4.41
C PRO A 29 -0.13 -16.07 -5.62
N PRO A 30 -0.71 -15.97 -6.83
CA PRO A 30 0.06 -15.74 -8.03
C PRO A 30 0.88 -14.46 -7.89
N ALA A 31 2.20 -14.59 -8.02
CA ALA A 31 3.12 -13.47 -8.01
C ALA A 31 2.74 -12.49 -9.14
N PHE A 32 2.29 -11.30 -8.77
CA PHE A 32 2.24 -10.18 -9.69
C PHE A 32 3.67 -9.92 -10.20
N PRO A 33 3.87 -9.64 -11.51
CA PRO A 33 5.21 -9.51 -12.06
C PRO A 33 5.93 -8.30 -11.43
N HIS A 34 6.96 -8.61 -10.64
CA HIS A 34 7.96 -7.71 -10.04
C HIS A 34 7.44 -6.68 -9.02
N GLU A 35 7.13 -7.15 -7.80
CA GLU A 35 7.12 -6.26 -6.63
C GLU A 35 8.49 -5.56 -6.50
N PRO A 36 8.54 -4.22 -6.39
CA PRO A 36 9.79 -3.49 -6.26
C PRO A 36 10.44 -3.83 -4.92
N ARG A 37 11.61 -4.49 -4.96
CA ARG A 37 12.43 -4.75 -3.76
C ARG A 37 12.77 -3.40 -3.09
N PRO A 38 12.83 -3.30 -1.76
CA PRO A 38 13.08 -2.04 -1.03
C PRO A 38 14.31 -1.25 -1.54
N PHE A 39 15.34 -1.95 -2.03
CA PHE A 39 16.53 -1.34 -2.65
C PHE A 39 16.22 -0.45 -3.89
N THR A 40 15.16 -0.74 -4.64
CA THR A 40 14.75 0.08 -5.80
C THR A 40 14.02 1.36 -5.41
N LEU A 41 13.38 1.40 -4.23
CA LEU A 41 12.67 2.57 -3.74
C LEU A 41 13.67 3.67 -3.33
N ALA A 42 14.70 3.33 -2.56
CA ALA A 42 15.74 4.26 -2.13
C ALA A 42 16.48 4.88 -3.32
N ALA A 43 16.92 4.03 -4.26
CA ALA A 43 17.62 4.46 -5.47
C ALA A 43 16.78 5.36 -6.40
N THR A 44 15.45 5.38 -6.23
CA THR A 44 14.56 6.30 -6.96
C THR A 44 14.59 7.70 -6.35
N LEU A 45 14.71 7.81 -5.03
CA LEU A 45 14.83 9.10 -4.35
C LEU A 45 16.20 9.75 -4.58
N ASP A 46 17.23 8.99 -4.96
CA ASP A 46 18.60 9.50 -5.21
C ASP A 46 18.77 10.23 -6.53
N ARG A 47 17.85 10.01 -7.47
CA ARG A 47 17.92 10.53 -8.83
C ARG A 47 16.87 11.63 -9.03
N PRO A 48 17.07 12.55 -10.00
CA PRO A 48 16.01 13.46 -10.38
C PRO A 48 14.75 12.67 -10.71
N ALA A 49 13.67 12.95 -9.98
CA ALA A 49 12.41 12.24 -10.07
C ALA A 49 11.30 13.28 -10.27
N ASP A 50 10.35 12.97 -11.15
CA ASP A 50 9.08 13.68 -11.18
C ASP A 50 8.22 13.25 -9.99
N PHE A 51 7.18 14.03 -9.70
CA PHE A 51 6.30 13.74 -8.58
C PHE A 51 5.59 12.39 -8.73
N ASP A 52 5.31 11.96 -9.97
CA ASP A 52 4.71 10.66 -10.25
C ASP A 52 5.65 9.49 -9.92
N ALA A 53 6.96 9.65 -10.10
CA ALA A 53 7.97 8.69 -9.69
C ALA A 53 8.03 8.57 -8.17
N VAL A 54 8.04 9.69 -7.45
CA VAL A 54 7.97 9.67 -5.99
C VAL A 54 6.65 9.06 -5.51
N PHE A 55 5.54 9.34 -6.19
CA PHE A 55 4.25 8.77 -5.87
C PHE A 55 4.17 7.25 -6.14
N ARG A 56 4.83 6.75 -7.19
CA ARG A 56 5.01 5.29 -7.39
C ARG A 56 5.78 4.67 -6.23
N VAL A 57 6.81 5.34 -5.72
CA VAL A 57 7.57 4.88 -4.54
C VAL A 57 6.68 4.80 -3.30
N VAL A 58 5.81 5.80 -3.08
CA VAL A 58 4.82 5.79 -1.98
C VAL A 58 3.89 4.59 -2.10
N ARG A 59 3.28 4.38 -3.26
CA ARG A 59 2.37 3.24 -3.48
C ARG A 59 3.07 1.90 -3.25
N GLY A 60 4.29 1.75 -3.77
CA GLY A 60 5.09 0.54 -3.57
C GLY A 60 5.43 0.30 -2.10
N ALA A 61 5.86 1.33 -1.37
CA ALA A 61 6.17 1.24 0.05
C ALA A 61 4.93 0.86 0.89
N VAL A 62 3.79 1.52 0.64
CA VAL A 62 2.55 1.25 1.38
C VAL A 62 2.03 -0.15 1.07
N HIS A 63 2.05 -0.57 -0.19
CA HIS A 63 1.65 -1.93 -0.57
C HIS A 63 2.55 -2.99 0.07
N TYR A 64 3.87 -2.80 0.02
CA TYR A 64 4.84 -3.71 0.64
C TYR A 64 4.62 -3.87 2.16
N VAL A 65 4.32 -2.78 2.87
CA VAL A 65 4.24 -2.78 4.34
C VAL A 65 2.84 -3.13 4.87
N LEU A 66 1.79 -2.73 4.16
CA LEU A 66 0.40 -2.84 4.63
C LEU A 66 -0.45 -3.80 3.78
N GLY A 67 0.00 -4.20 2.60
CA GLY A 67 -0.79 -4.98 1.65
C GLY A 67 -1.97 -4.19 1.06
N GLN A 68 -2.00 -2.87 1.24
CA GLN A 68 -3.11 -2.01 0.83
C GLN A 68 -2.74 -1.20 -0.41
N GLU A 69 -3.72 -1.02 -1.29
CA GLU A 69 -3.62 -0.12 -2.44
C GLU A 69 -4.93 0.64 -2.66
N ARG A 70 -4.82 1.79 -3.32
CA ARG A 70 -5.94 2.55 -3.87
C ARG A 70 -5.72 2.80 -5.35
N PRO A 71 -6.30 1.97 -6.24
CA PRO A 71 -6.23 2.22 -7.68
C PRO A 71 -7.01 3.49 -8.04
N GLY A 72 -6.59 4.14 -9.13
CA GLY A 72 -7.29 5.32 -9.67
C GLY A 72 -7.05 6.63 -8.91
N LEU A 73 -6.16 6.67 -7.92
CA LEU A 73 -5.74 7.91 -7.26
C LEU A 73 -4.66 8.62 -8.09
N GLY A 74 -4.95 9.83 -8.55
CA GLY A 74 -4.05 10.71 -9.27
C GLY A 74 -3.34 11.73 -8.37
N LEU A 75 -2.40 12.46 -8.96
CA LEU A 75 -1.66 13.53 -8.33
C LEU A 75 -1.82 14.82 -9.13
N ALA A 76 -2.02 15.94 -8.44
CA ALA A 76 -2.05 17.27 -9.04
C ALA A 76 -1.25 18.26 -8.19
N LEU A 77 -0.79 19.35 -8.82
CA LEU A 77 -0.18 20.48 -8.12
C LEU A 77 -1.13 21.67 -8.15
N SER A 78 -1.20 22.42 -7.05
CA SER A 78 -1.96 23.66 -6.98
C SER A 78 -1.34 24.62 -5.96
N ASN A 79 -1.55 25.92 -6.14
CA ASN A 79 -1.13 26.90 -5.14
C ASN A 79 -2.12 26.89 -3.97
N LEU A 80 -1.66 26.41 -2.82
CA LEU A 80 -2.44 26.34 -1.58
C LEU A 80 -1.86 27.30 -0.54
N PRO A 81 -2.63 27.65 0.51
CA PRO A 81 -2.10 28.43 1.62
C PRO A 81 -0.81 27.80 2.18
N PRO A 82 0.20 28.57 2.59
CA PRO A 82 1.52 28.04 2.98
C PRO A 82 1.49 27.00 4.12
N ALA A 83 0.46 27.03 4.96
CA ALA A 83 0.27 26.06 6.05
C ALA A 83 -0.22 24.67 5.58
N VAL A 84 -0.60 24.52 4.31
CA VAL A 84 -1.13 23.27 3.73
C VAL A 84 -0.07 22.67 2.81
N GLY A 85 0.49 21.50 3.16
CA GLY A 85 1.52 20.86 2.35
C GLY A 85 0.98 20.05 1.17
N ALA A 86 -0.12 19.36 1.41
CA ALA A 86 -0.99 18.77 0.42
C ALA A 86 -2.37 18.58 1.08
N TYR A 87 -3.39 18.31 0.29
CA TYR A 87 -4.65 17.81 0.85
C TYR A 87 -5.27 16.78 -0.07
N TRP A 88 -5.82 15.74 0.55
CA TRP A 88 -6.80 14.87 -0.06
C TRP A 88 -8.22 15.42 0.20
N GLN A 89 -8.98 15.61 -0.87
CA GLN A 89 -10.40 15.95 -0.75
C GLN A 89 -11.16 14.70 -0.30
N VAL A 90 -11.93 14.77 0.78
CA VAL A 90 -12.68 13.60 1.26
C VAL A 90 -13.59 13.05 0.16
N ALA A 91 -13.40 11.77 -0.21
CA ALA A 91 -14.00 11.05 -1.35
C ALA A 91 -13.46 11.38 -2.77
N GLY A 92 -12.42 12.20 -2.90
CA GLY A 92 -11.78 12.52 -4.18
C GLY A 92 -10.76 11.48 -4.65
N ASN A 93 -10.48 11.47 -5.95
CA ASN A 93 -9.49 10.59 -6.59
C ASN A 93 -8.17 11.31 -6.95
N VAL A 94 -7.88 12.43 -6.30
CA VAL A 94 -6.67 13.21 -6.54
C VAL A 94 -6.07 13.69 -5.22
N ILE A 95 -4.76 13.50 -5.06
CA ILE A 95 -3.96 14.20 -4.05
C ILE A 95 -3.51 15.52 -4.67
N VAL A 96 -3.76 16.65 -4.00
CA VAL A 96 -3.30 17.96 -4.46
C VAL A 96 -2.12 18.42 -3.61
N MET A 97 -0.95 18.54 -4.22
CA MET A 97 0.27 19.02 -3.57
C MET A 97 0.40 20.54 -3.70
N ASN A 98 0.86 21.20 -2.63
CA ASN A 98 1.06 22.65 -2.66
C ASN A 98 2.31 23.02 -3.47
N GLU A 99 2.09 23.62 -4.65
CA GLU A 99 3.16 24.06 -5.54
C GLU A 99 4.08 25.10 -4.88
N GLY A 100 3.51 26.01 -4.08
CA GLY A 100 4.28 27.01 -3.34
C GLY A 100 5.23 26.40 -2.31
N LEU A 101 4.74 25.41 -1.54
CA LEU A 101 5.58 24.68 -0.58
C LEU A 101 6.69 23.92 -1.29
N VAL A 102 6.36 23.23 -2.38
CA VAL A 102 7.32 22.44 -3.15
C VAL A 102 8.42 23.32 -3.73
N ARG A 103 8.07 24.49 -4.27
CA ARG A 103 9.04 25.46 -4.80
C ARG A 103 9.96 25.97 -3.68
N ALA A 104 9.40 26.40 -2.55
CA ALA A 104 10.18 26.86 -1.41
C ALA A 104 11.14 25.77 -0.91
N MET A 105 10.67 24.53 -0.81
CA MET A 105 11.51 23.41 -0.35
C MET A 105 12.63 23.10 -1.34
N ARG A 106 12.39 23.20 -2.65
CA ARG A 106 13.44 23.04 -3.66
C ARG A 106 14.57 24.06 -3.50
N GLU A 107 14.25 25.27 -3.05
CA GLU A 107 15.25 26.32 -2.78
C GLU A 107 16.05 26.08 -1.49
N HIS A 108 15.47 25.36 -0.52
CA HIS A 108 16.09 25.10 0.78
C HIS A 108 16.82 23.76 0.90
N THR A 109 16.49 22.78 0.06
CA THR A 109 17.14 21.47 0.08
C THR A 109 18.48 21.50 -0.65
N THR A 110 19.47 20.81 -0.08
CA THR A 110 20.86 20.76 -0.56
C THR A 110 21.12 19.64 -1.57
N SER A 111 20.23 18.66 -1.65
CA SER A 111 20.37 17.51 -2.57
C SER A 111 19.04 17.02 -3.13
N THR A 112 19.11 16.35 -4.27
CA THR A 112 17.97 15.66 -4.89
C THR A 112 17.32 14.66 -3.93
N ARG A 113 18.13 13.91 -3.17
CA ARG A 113 17.64 12.96 -2.17
C ARG A 113 16.82 13.67 -1.10
N GLU A 114 17.31 14.77 -0.58
CA GLU A 114 16.63 15.54 0.47
C GLU A 114 15.28 16.07 -0.02
N PHE A 115 15.25 16.66 -1.22
CA PHE A 115 14.02 17.12 -1.86
C PHE A 115 13.02 15.97 -2.08
N ASN A 116 13.47 14.87 -2.68
CA ASN A 116 12.60 13.72 -2.96
C ASN A 116 12.09 13.06 -1.69
N SER A 117 12.89 13.04 -0.62
CA SER A 117 12.48 12.50 0.70
C SER A 117 11.38 13.36 1.32
N PHE A 118 11.48 14.68 1.20
CA PHE A 118 10.44 15.58 1.67
C PHE A 118 9.11 15.37 0.91
N VAL A 119 9.18 15.31 -0.42
CA VAL A 119 8.01 15.02 -1.27
C VAL A 119 7.40 13.65 -0.91
N TYR A 120 8.24 12.63 -0.69
CA TYR A 120 7.81 11.30 -0.28
C TYR A 120 7.01 11.33 1.01
N VAL A 121 7.48 12.01 2.06
CA VAL A 121 6.80 12.05 3.36
C VAL A 121 5.41 12.70 3.25
N ILE A 122 5.31 13.82 2.52
CA ILE A 122 4.00 14.49 2.29
C ILE A 122 3.05 13.56 1.54
N LEU A 123 3.52 12.96 0.43
CA LEU A 123 2.68 12.06 -0.36
C LEU A 123 2.27 10.81 0.41
N ALA A 124 3.17 10.23 1.21
CA ALA A 124 2.85 9.08 2.04
C ALA A 124 1.78 9.42 3.06
N HIS A 125 1.84 10.60 3.67
CA HIS A 125 0.83 11.09 4.61
C HIS A 125 -0.55 11.19 3.94
N GLU A 126 -0.65 11.91 2.82
CA GLU A 126 -1.94 12.06 2.11
C GLU A 126 -2.45 10.75 1.49
N TYR A 127 -1.55 9.88 1.03
CA TYR A 127 -1.94 8.58 0.51
C TYR A 127 -2.55 7.69 1.60
N LEU A 128 -1.99 7.70 2.81
CA LEU A 128 -2.55 6.97 3.94
C LEU A 128 -3.93 7.51 4.33
N HIS A 129 -4.12 8.83 4.35
CA HIS A 129 -5.46 9.43 4.49
C HIS A 129 -6.41 8.90 3.42
N SER A 130 -5.95 8.81 2.17
CA SER A 130 -6.74 8.33 1.04
C SER A 130 -7.18 6.86 1.16
N ILE A 131 -6.44 5.99 1.85
CA ILE A 131 -6.82 4.57 2.07
C ILE A 131 -7.58 4.35 3.38
N GLY A 132 -7.87 5.41 4.14
CA GLY A 132 -8.76 5.38 5.30
C GLY A 132 -8.11 5.65 6.66
N TYR A 133 -6.83 6.04 6.74
CA TYR A 133 -6.21 6.47 7.99
C TYR A 133 -6.57 7.93 8.29
N ILE A 134 -7.72 8.17 8.93
CA ILE A 134 -8.25 9.54 9.13
C ILE A 134 -7.63 10.25 10.34
N ASP A 135 -7.28 9.51 11.40
CA ASP A 135 -6.74 10.11 12.62
C ASP A 135 -5.29 10.56 12.42
N GLU A 136 -5.04 11.83 12.67
CA GLU A 136 -3.75 12.53 12.51
C GLU A 136 -2.59 11.90 13.31
N ARG A 137 -2.87 11.31 14.48
CA ARG A 137 -1.83 10.60 15.25
C ARG A 137 -1.53 9.25 14.60
N SER A 138 -2.56 8.52 14.20
CA SER A 138 -2.45 7.21 13.56
C SER A 138 -1.69 7.30 12.24
N VAL A 139 -2.03 8.26 11.38
CA VAL A 139 -1.40 8.44 10.08
C VAL A 139 0.09 8.74 10.23
N ARG A 140 0.49 9.61 11.19
CA ARG A 140 1.91 9.91 11.46
C ARG A 140 2.68 8.65 11.89
N GLN A 141 2.09 7.83 12.76
CA GLN A 141 2.71 6.59 13.21
C GLN A 141 2.86 5.58 12.06
N VAL A 142 1.84 5.46 11.22
CA VAL A 142 1.86 4.55 10.07
C VAL A 142 2.81 5.05 8.99
N THR A 143 2.87 6.36 8.70
CA THR A 143 3.88 6.95 7.82
C THR A 143 5.28 6.58 8.31
N ALA A 144 5.59 6.80 9.59
CA ALA A 144 6.89 6.47 10.16
C ALA A 144 7.23 4.97 10.05
N ARG A 145 6.25 4.09 10.30
CA ARG A 145 6.40 2.64 10.13
C ARG A 145 6.68 2.26 8.67
N VAL A 146 5.90 2.79 7.73
CA VAL A 146 6.06 2.52 6.30
C VAL A 146 7.43 2.98 5.83
N THR A 147 7.83 4.22 6.14
CA THR A 147 9.15 4.77 5.78
C THR A 147 10.26 3.89 6.36
N ARG A 148 10.23 3.58 7.66
CA ARG A 148 11.29 2.79 8.31
C ARG A 148 11.39 1.37 7.74
N THR A 149 10.26 0.76 7.43
CA THR A 149 10.25 -0.60 6.89
C THR A 149 10.69 -0.62 5.42
N ALA A 150 10.36 0.41 4.64
CA ALA A 150 10.71 0.50 3.23
C ALA A 150 12.18 0.91 2.98
N PHE A 151 12.74 1.79 3.80
CA PHE A 151 14.08 2.37 3.59
C PHE A 151 15.11 1.99 4.66
N GLY A 152 14.69 1.47 5.80
CA GLY A 152 15.54 1.25 6.96
C GLY A 152 15.42 2.36 8.02
N PRO A 153 16.15 2.25 9.13
CA PRO A 153 16.04 3.15 10.27
C PRO A 153 16.72 4.52 10.12
N ASP A 154 17.53 4.73 9.08
CA ASP A 154 18.42 5.89 8.90
C ASP A 154 17.90 6.92 7.90
#